data_AF-A0A4Y7JW87-F1
#
_entry.id   AF-A0A4Y7JW87-F1
#
_cell.length_a   1.000
_cell.length_b   1.000
_cell.length_c   1.000
_cell.angle_alpha   90.00
_cell.angle_beta   90.00
_cell.angle_gamma   90.00
#
_symmetry.space_group_name_H-M   'P 1'
#
loop_
_entity.id
_entity.type
_entity.pdbx_description
1 polymer ?
#
loop_
_entity_poly.entity_id
_entity_poly.type
_entity_poly.pdbx_seq_one_letter_code
_entity_poly.pdbx_strand_id
1 'polypeptide(L)'
;MKTSTCLLLAFAFISLAISVQFSVVSATSEAAVLDIKGQALRKGTKYYVLPVARGMGGGLVLGKQLNGTQCPLHVVQAQREILDGIPLTFTSVKPEAQKIRVSTDLNVKFSASSICFQSMVWRLADFDESASKWFISAEGVAGNPGLQTVGNWFKIEKDGVSKNTYKFLHCPGVCNFCKVICKEVGIFIGADGVRPTCVQFSAVSATSEAVRDIKGQALRKGTKYYILPVARGRGGGLVLGKQLNGTQCPLQVVQAKREISKGFPLTFTSVNPKAKFIRVSTDLNVKFSASSICIQSMVWRLADFDESVSKWFIATDGVSGKPGPQTTGNWFKIEKDGVIKNTYKLVHCPGVCNFCKVICKEVGIYIGADRVRRLALINDGERPFRVMFKKA
;
A
#
# COMPACT_ATOMS: atom_id res chain seq x y z
N MET A 1 -82.59 -39.91 0.02
CA MET A 1 -82.74 -39.03 -1.17
C MET A 1 -82.27 -37.62 -0.81
N LYS A 2 -81.36 -37.06 -1.62
CA LYS A 2 -81.18 -35.61 -1.95
C LYS A 2 -80.83 -34.64 -0.79
N THR A 3 -79.56 -34.25 -0.65
CA THR A 3 -78.88 -33.00 -1.12
C THR A 3 -79.33 -31.70 -0.45
N SER A 4 -78.41 -30.95 0.17
CA SER A 4 -78.06 -29.55 -0.18
C SER A 4 -77.25 -28.81 0.92
N THR A 5 -76.00 -28.51 0.59
CA THR A 5 -75.22 -27.25 0.69
C THR A 5 -75.48 -26.12 1.71
N CYS A 6 -74.33 -25.52 2.09
CA CYS A 6 -74.03 -24.13 2.53
C CYS A 6 -74.14 -23.80 4.03
N LEU A 7 -73.34 -22.95 4.71
CA LEU A 7 -71.94 -22.43 4.72
C LEU A 7 -72.01 -21.23 5.73
N LEU A 8 -70.89 -20.89 6.41
CA LEU A 8 -70.59 -19.64 7.17
C LEU A 8 -71.14 -19.56 8.62
N LEU A 9 -70.42 -19.14 9.68
CA LEU A 9 -69.13 -18.46 9.86
C LEU A 9 -68.43 -18.99 11.13
N ALA A 10 -67.09 -19.06 11.13
CA ALA A 10 -66.30 -19.13 12.37
C ALA A 10 -65.27 -17.99 12.38
N PHE A 11 -65.32 -17.18 13.44
CA PHE A 11 -64.51 -15.98 13.67
C PHE A 11 -63.03 -16.32 13.92
N ALA A 12 -62.16 -15.50 13.35
CA ALA A 12 -60.71 -15.61 13.41
C ALA A 12 -60.12 -15.12 14.75
N PHE A 13 -59.15 -15.85 15.28
CA PHE A 13 -58.10 -15.32 16.16
C PHE A 13 -56.75 -15.77 15.60
N ILE A 14 -56.01 -14.82 15.02
CA ILE A 14 -54.65 -15.03 14.50
C ILE A 14 -53.67 -14.72 15.65
N SER A 15 -53.06 -15.76 16.22
CA SER A 15 -51.88 -15.61 17.08
C SER A 15 -50.61 -15.93 16.28
N LEU A 16 -49.88 -14.89 15.88
CA LEU A 16 -48.63 -15.01 15.14
C LEU A 16 -47.46 -15.25 16.12
N ALA A 17 -47.05 -16.52 16.29
CA ALA A 17 -45.84 -16.86 17.03
C ALA A 17 -44.61 -16.70 16.11
N ILE A 18 -43.76 -15.71 16.39
CA ILE A 18 -42.52 -15.47 15.65
C ILE A 18 -41.44 -16.41 16.20
N SER A 19 -41.12 -17.45 15.44
CA SER A 19 -39.98 -18.33 15.72
C SER A 19 -38.68 -17.61 15.39
N VAL A 20 -37.96 -17.12 16.40
CA VAL A 20 -36.62 -16.54 16.23
C VAL A 20 -35.63 -17.68 15.98
N GLN A 21 -35.28 -17.91 14.72
CA GLN A 21 -34.19 -18.82 14.36
C GLN A 21 -32.86 -18.12 14.65
N PHE A 22 -32.20 -18.51 15.73
CA PHE A 22 -30.79 -18.18 15.96
C PHE A 22 -29.93 -18.93 14.94
N SER A 23 -29.48 -18.23 13.89
CA SER A 23 -28.45 -18.73 13.00
C SER A 23 -27.12 -18.72 13.74
N VAL A 24 -26.66 -19.90 14.15
CA VAL A 24 -25.32 -20.09 14.71
C VAL A 24 -24.33 -19.82 13.56
N VAL A 25 -23.63 -18.69 13.62
CA VAL A 25 -22.52 -18.42 12.69
C VAL A 25 -21.40 -19.39 13.05
N SER A 26 -21.32 -20.50 12.31
CA SER A 26 -20.15 -21.36 12.34
C SER A 26 -18.94 -20.57 11.84
N ALA A 27 -17.96 -20.36 12.71
CA ALA A 27 -16.65 -19.90 12.31
C ALA A 27 -16.09 -20.90 11.30
N THR A 28 -16.04 -20.51 10.03
CA THR A 28 -15.48 -21.32 8.95
C THR A 28 -14.02 -21.61 9.26
N SER A 29 -13.70 -22.84 9.66
CA SER A 29 -12.30 -23.22 9.90
C SER A 29 -11.56 -23.19 8.54
N GLU A 30 -10.54 -22.34 8.41
CA GLU A 30 -9.80 -22.13 7.16
C GLU A 30 -9.26 -23.47 6.59
N ALA A 31 -9.38 -23.68 5.28
CA ALA A 31 -9.00 -24.96 4.65
C ALA A 31 -7.51 -25.29 4.85
N ALA A 32 -7.19 -26.59 4.93
CA ALA A 32 -5.79 -27.03 4.99
C ALA A 32 -5.07 -26.78 3.66
N VAL A 33 -3.78 -26.44 3.71
CA VAL A 33 -2.89 -26.46 2.54
C VAL A 33 -2.60 -27.93 2.21
N LEU A 34 -2.77 -28.31 0.95
CA LEU A 34 -2.59 -29.68 0.46
C LEU A 34 -1.34 -29.79 -0.41
N ASP A 35 -0.65 -30.91 -0.36
CA ASP A 35 0.45 -31.22 -1.27
C ASP A 35 -0.04 -31.71 -2.64
N ILE A 36 0.90 -32.05 -3.53
CA ILE A 36 0.62 -32.57 -4.87
C ILE A 36 -0.14 -33.91 -4.87
N LYS A 37 -0.09 -34.67 -3.76
CA LYS A 37 -0.83 -35.92 -3.54
C LYS A 37 -2.19 -35.66 -2.88
N GLY A 38 -2.54 -34.41 -2.61
CA GLY A 38 -3.79 -34.02 -1.95
C GLY A 38 -3.78 -34.21 -0.43
N GLN A 39 -2.62 -34.44 0.20
CA GLN A 39 -2.52 -34.62 1.64
C GLN A 39 -2.24 -33.28 2.33
N ALA A 40 -2.82 -33.06 3.51
CA ALA A 40 -2.61 -31.83 4.27
C ALA A 40 -1.15 -31.68 4.72
N LEU A 41 -0.59 -30.49 4.54
CA LEU A 41 0.73 -30.14 5.05
C LEU A 41 0.74 -30.20 6.58
N ARG A 42 1.80 -30.78 7.14
CA ARG A 42 1.95 -31.01 8.59
C ARG A 42 3.14 -30.24 9.16
N LYS A 43 2.96 -29.77 10.40
CA LYS A 43 4.03 -29.16 11.20
C LYS A 43 5.23 -30.12 11.29
N GLY A 44 6.44 -29.58 11.11
CA GLY A 44 7.70 -30.33 11.21
C GLY A 44 8.02 -31.27 10.04
N THR A 45 7.10 -31.43 9.08
CA THR A 45 7.37 -32.23 7.86
C THR A 45 8.09 -31.38 6.82
N LYS A 46 9.04 -31.98 6.11
CA LYS A 46 9.86 -31.34 5.08
C LYS A 46 9.14 -31.38 3.73
N TYR A 47 9.00 -30.22 3.09
CA TYR A 47 8.37 -30.08 1.78
C TYR A 47 9.25 -29.31 0.80
N TYR A 48 9.30 -29.75 -0.45
CA TYR A 48 9.86 -28.96 -1.54
C TYR A 48 8.78 -28.00 -2.08
N VAL A 49 9.19 -26.78 -2.41
CA VAL A 49 8.32 -25.80 -3.09
C VAL A 49 8.79 -25.68 -4.52
N LEU A 50 7.93 -26.09 -5.44
CA LEU A 50 8.21 -26.17 -6.87
C LEU A 50 7.33 -25.17 -7.64
N PRO A 51 7.83 -24.61 -8.76
CA PRO A 51 7.01 -23.78 -9.64
C PRO A 51 5.93 -24.62 -10.32
N VAL A 52 4.75 -24.03 -10.50
CA VAL A 52 3.60 -24.71 -11.14
C VAL A 52 3.83 -24.92 -12.64
N ALA A 53 4.47 -23.96 -13.31
CA ALA A 53 4.73 -24.02 -14.74
C ALA A 53 6.11 -24.63 -15.04
N ARG A 54 6.15 -25.61 -15.95
CA ARG A 54 7.41 -26.16 -16.47
C ARG A 54 8.22 -25.11 -17.23
N GLY A 55 9.54 -25.27 -17.26
CA GLY A 55 10.47 -24.36 -17.93
C GLY A 55 10.75 -23.04 -17.19
N MET A 56 10.13 -22.81 -16.03
CA MET A 56 10.24 -21.57 -15.26
C MET A 56 11.27 -21.62 -14.12
N GLY A 57 12.18 -22.60 -14.11
CA GLY A 57 13.19 -22.83 -13.06
C GLY A 57 12.86 -24.01 -12.15
N GLY A 58 13.73 -24.29 -11.19
CA GLY A 58 13.54 -25.33 -10.17
C GLY A 58 12.89 -24.79 -8.90
N GLY A 59 13.04 -25.54 -7.80
CA GLY A 59 12.53 -25.17 -6.49
C GLY A 59 13.35 -24.10 -5.76
N LEU A 60 12.96 -23.81 -4.53
CA LEU A 60 13.57 -22.74 -3.73
C LEU A 60 14.89 -23.17 -3.08
N VAL A 61 15.90 -22.31 -3.14
CA VAL A 61 17.24 -22.50 -2.58
C VAL A 61 17.72 -21.23 -1.86
N LEU A 62 18.90 -21.29 -1.26
CA LEU A 62 19.59 -20.13 -0.70
C LEU A 62 20.60 -19.59 -1.71
N GLY A 63 20.65 -18.27 -1.84
CA GLY A 63 21.56 -17.57 -2.75
C GLY A 63 22.15 -16.32 -2.11
N LYS A 64 23.21 -15.78 -2.73
CA LYS A 64 23.79 -14.50 -2.34
C LYS A 64 22.81 -13.35 -2.64
N GLN A 65 23.07 -12.21 -2.03
CA GLN A 65 22.35 -10.97 -2.36
C GLN A 65 22.72 -10.48 -3.77
N LEU A 66 21.88 -9.61 -4.34
CA LEU A 66 22.11 -9.01 -5.65
C LEU A 66 23.37 -8.12 -5.70
N ASN A 67 23.75 -7.51 -4.58
CA ASN A 67 24.98 -6.73 -4.46
C ASN A 67 26.26 -7.61 -4.35
N GLY A 68 26.12 -8.94 -4.43
CA GLY A 68 27.23 -9.90 -4.35
C GLY A 68 27.69 -10.23 -2.93
N THR A 69 27.10 -9.62 -1.90
CA THR A 69 27.47 -9.95 -0.51
C THR A 69 27.13 -11.40 -0.17
N GLN A 70 28.04 -12.03 0.58
CA GLN A 70 27.96 -13.46 0.90
C GLN A 70 26.90 -13.77 1.96
N CYS A 71 26.71 -12.87 2.91
CA CYS A 71 25.74 -12.98 4.00
C CYS A 71 25.10 -11.60 4.25
N PRO A 72 23.81 -11.55 4.65
CA PRO A 72 22.89 -12.68 4.81
C PRO A 72 22.37 -13.26 3.48
N LEU A 73 22.15 -14.58 3.45
CA LEU A 73 21.60 -15.28 2.28
C LEU A 73 20.13 -14.90 2.01
N HIS A 74 19.81 -14.76 0.73
CA HIS A 74 18.46 -14.57 0.22
C HIS A 74 17.82 -15.89 -0.19
N VAL A 75 16.50 -15.94 -0.09
CA VAL A 75 15.68 -17.03 -0.61
C VAL A 75 15.59 -16.81 -2.12
N VAL A 76 16.03 -17.76 -2.94
CA VAL A 76 16.08 -17.63 -4.41
C VAL A 76 15.49 -18.87 -5.09
N GLN A 77 15.13 -18.75 -6.37
CA GLN A 77 14.70 -19.88 -7.18
C GLN A 77 15.89 -20.50 -7.91
N ALA A 78 16.00 -21.84 -7.89
CA ALA A 78 16.98 -22.54 -8.69
C ALA A 78 16.75 -22.28 -10.19
N GLN A 79 17.84 -22.08 -10.95
CA GLN A 79 17.75 -21.80 -12.38
C GLN A 79 17.30 -23.03 -13.19
N ARG A 80 17.76 -24.23 -12.78
CA ARG A 80 17.48 -25.49 -13.48
C ARG A 80 16.24 -26.15 -12.91
N GLU A 81 15.30 -26.50 -13.78
CA GLU A 81 14.04 -27.15 -13.41
C GLU A 81 14.21 -28.52 -12.74
N ILE A 82 15.31 -29.21 -13.04
CA ILE A 82 15.62 -30.52 -12.44
C ILE A 82 15.99 -30.45 -10.95
N LEU A 83 16.16 -29.25 -10.39
CA LEU A 83 16.56 -29.07 -9.00
C LEU A 83 15.33 -28.78 -8.15
N ASP A 84 14.93 -29.74 -7.32
CA ASP A 84 13.80 -29.57 -6.38
C ASP A 84 14.05 -28.51 -5.30
N GLY A 85 15.32 -28.13 -5.11
CA GLY A 85 15.75 -27.11 -4.16
C GLY A 85 16.02 -27.66 -2.76
N ILE A 86 15.89 -26.79 -1.76
CA ILE A 86 16.11 -27.12 -0.34
C ILE A 86 14.74 -27.29 0.34
N PRO A 87 14.51 -28.37 1.10
CA PRO A 87 13.23 -28.59 1.74
C PRO A 87 12.94 -27.54 2.83
N LEU A 88 11.67 -27.16 2.92
CA LEU A 88 11.13 -26.20 3.87
C LEU A 88 10.29 -26.91 4.94
N THR A 89 10.23 -26.31 6.12
CA THR A 89 9.27 -26.63 7.19
C THR A 89 8.41 -25.41 7.48
N PHE A 90 7.16 -25.65 7.88
CA PHE A 90 6.18 -24.62 8.20
C PHE A 90 5.73 -24.74 9.65
N THR A 91 5.67 -23.61 10.34
CA THR A 91 5.21 -23.53 11.73
C THR A 91 4.12 -22.46 11.83
N SER A 92 2.90 -22.87 12.19
CA SER A 92 1.78 -21.93 12.36
C SER A 92 1.99 -21.02 13.57
N VAL A 93 1.39 -19.82 13.51
CA VAL A 93 1.24 -18.91 14.66
C VAL A 93 0.51 -19.58 15.83
N LYS A 94 -0.35 -20.57 15.54
CA LYS A 94 -1.06 -21.40 16.53
C LYS A 94 -0.18 -22.61 16.90
N PRO A 95 0.48 -22.65 18.07
CA PRO A 95 1.48 -23.67 18.39
C PRO A 95 0.95 -25.11 18.34
N GLU A 96 -0.32 -25.29 18.69
CA GLU A 96 -1.06 -26.56 18.75
C GLU A 96 -1.53 -27.06 17.37
N ALA A 97 -1.48 -26.22 16.33
CA ALA A 97 -1.94 -26.60 15.01
C ALA A 97 -0.99 -27.61 14.34
N GLN A 98 -1.47 -28.84 14.16
CA GLN A 98 -0.71 -29.90 13.47
C GLN A 98 -0.78 -29.77 11.94
N LYS A 99 -1.86 -29.20 11.41
CA LYS A 99 -2.08 -28.98 9.97
C LYS A 99 -1.83 -27.51 9.63
N ILE A 100 -1.16 -27.28 8.50
CA ILE A 100 -0.98 -25.94 7.95
C ILE A 100 -2.25 -25.53 7.21
N ARG A 101 -2.77 -24.34 7.50
CA ARG A 101 -4.01 -23.81 6.94
C ARG A 101 -3.73 -22.61 6.05
N VAL A 102 -4.57 -22.45 5.04
CA VAL A 102 -4.59 -21.30 4.13
C VAL A 102 -4.92 -20.05 4.95
N SER A 103 -4.36 -18.88 4.60
CA SER A 103 -4.62 -17.58 5.24
C SER A 103 -4.21 -17.42 6.71
N THR A 104 -3.66 -18.46 7.34
CA THR A 104 -3.10 -18.41 8.69
C THR A 104 -1.63 -17.96 8.67
N ASP A 105 -1.25 -17.07 9.59
CA ASP A 105 0.16 -16.65 9.75
C ASP A 105 1.05 -17.84 10.14
N LEU A 106 2.21 -17.94 9.48
CA LEU A 106 3.19 -18.99 9.71
C LEU A 106 4.62 -18.49 9.49
N ASN A 107 5.59 -19.15 10.13
CA ASN A 107 7.00 -19.03 9.78
C ASN A 107 7.37 -20.11 8.76
N VAL A 108 8.23 -19.74 7.81
CA VAL A 108 8.83 -20.64 6.81
C VAL A 108 10.31 -20.81 7.14
N LYS A 109 10.82 -22.04 7.17
CA LYS A 109 12.22 -22.31 7.52
C LYS A 109 12.85 -23.33 6.58
N PHE A 110 14.04 -23.03 6.05
CA PHE A 110 14.85 -24.01 5.34
C PHE A 110 15.39 -25.08 6.28
N SER A 111 15.26 -26.34 5.85
CA SER A 111 15.81 -27.51 6.54
C SER A 111 17.22 -27.79 6.04
N ALA A 112 18.11 -26.82 6.23
CA ALA A 112 19.52 -26.88 5.85
C ALA A 112 20.39 -26.22 6.93
N SER A 113 21.70 -26.39 6.81
CA SER A 113 22.71 -25.55 7.45
C SER A 113 23.27 -24.58 6.41
N SER A 114 23.80 -23.44 6.86
CA SER A 114 24.50 -22.51 5.98
C SER A 114 25.81 -22.06 6.62
N ILE A 115 26.73 -21.63 5.75
CA ILE A 115 28.02 -21.04 6.15
C ILE A 115 27.86 -19.69 6.85
N CYS A 116 26.76 -18.98 6.60
CA CYS A 116 26.39 -17.81 7.37
C CYS A 116 25.82 -18.32 8.71
N PHE A 117 26.41 -17.91 9.84
CA PHE A 117 25.96 -18.20 11.21
C PHE A 117 24.63 -17.48 11.52
N GLN A 118 23.61 -17.75 10.72
CA GLN A 118 22.30 -17.12 10.79
C GLN A 118 21.20 -18.18 10.92
N SER A 119 20.02 -17.75 11.34
CA SER A 119 18.83 -18.59 11.33
C SER A 119 18.37 -18.90 9.90
N MET A 120 17.73 -20.03 9.66
CA MET A 120 17.20 -20.40 8.33
C MET A 120 15.73 -20.00 8.14
N VAL A 121 15.22 -19.14 9.01
CA VAL A 121 13.82 -18.68 8.99
C VAL A 121 13.72 -17.52 7.99
N TRP A 122 12.64 -17.52 7.22
CA TRP A 122 12.37 -16.45 6.28
C TRP A 122 12.03 -15.16 7.01
N ARG A 123 12.54 -14.05 6.48
CA ARG A 123 12.25 -12.70 6.92
C ARG A 123 12.16 -11.79 5.71
N LEU A 124 11.29 -10.78 5.77
CA LEU A 124 11.36 -9.65 4.86
C LEU A 124 12.65 -8.86 5.14
N ALA A 125 13.61 -8.93 4.22
CA ALA A 125 14.86 -8.20 4.28
C ALA A 125 14.62 -6.69 4.17
N ASP A 126 15.67 -5.87 4.28
CA ASP A 126 15.56 -4.45 4.03
C ASP A 126 15.28 -4.15 2.55
N PHE A 127 14.73 -2.96 2.27
CA PHE A 127 14.40 -2.56 0.91
C PHE A 127 15.67 -2.35 0.08
N ASP A 128 15.78 -3.07 -1.03
CA ASP A 128 16.89 -2.90 -1.98
C ASP A 128 16.55 -1.74 -2.92
N GLU A 129 17.28 -0.63 -2.76
CA GLU A 129 17.09 0.57 -3.58
C GLU A 129 17.43 0.34 -5.07
N SER A 130 18.42 -0.51 -5.34
CA SER A 130 18.92 -0.76 -6.70
C SER A 130 17.90 -1.55 -7.54
N ALA A 131 17.29 -2.57 -6.94
CA ALA A 131 16.23 -3.35 -7.55
C ALA A 131 14.84 -2.70 -7.36
N SER A 132 14.71 -1.74 -6.44
CA SER A 132 13.44 -1.18 -5.99
C SER A 132 12.45 -2.27 -5.52
N LYS A 133 12.95 -3.24 -4.75
CA LYS A 133 12.20 -4.41 -4.29
C LYS A 133 12.53 -4.75 -2.83
N TRP A 134 11.58 -5.41 -2.17
CA TRP A 134 11.84 -6.11 -0.92
C TRP A 134 12.13 -7.57 -1.21
N PHE A 135 13.24 -8.07 -0.70
CA PHE A 135 13.62 -9.47 -0.83
C PHE A 135 13.29 -10.27 0.43
N ILE A 136 13.26 -11.60 0.30
CA ILE A 136 13.18 -12.47 1.46
C ILE A 136 14.59 -12.97 1.77
N SER A 137 15.05 -12.70 2.99
CA SER A 137 16.28 -13.26 3.53
C SER A 137 15.98 -14.47 4.40
N ALA A 138 16.98 -15.35 4.55
CA ALA A 138 16.94 -16.48 5.46
C ALA A 138 17.81 -16.15 6.67
N GLU A 139 17.37 -15.23 7.52
CA GLU A 139 18.04 -14.80 8.76
C GLU A 139 17.03 -14.46 9.88
N GLY A 140 15.76 -14.81 9.68
CA GLY A 140 14.66 -14.43 10.55
C GLY A 140 14.63 -15.14 11.89
N VAL A 141 13.62 -14.80 12.70
CA VAL A 141 13.36 -15.43 14.00
C VAL A 141 12.03 -16.17 13.94
N ALA A 142 12.01 -17.43 14.39
CA ALA A 142 10.79 -18.21 14.50
C ALA A 142 10.05 -17.91 15.80
N GLY A 143 8.71 -17.85 15.75
CA GLY A 143 7.85 -17.65 16.91
C GLY A 143 7.77 -16.20 17.38
N ASN A 144 7.39 -16.01 18.65
CA ASN A 144 7.16 -14.73 19.32
C ASN A 144 6.28 -13.76 18.51
N PRO A 145 5.00 -14.09 18.23
CA PRO A 145 4.12 -13.25 17.42
C PRO A 145 3.98 -11.85 18.03
N GLY A 146 4.30 -10.81 17.25
CA GLY A 146 4.18 -9.42 17.69
C GLY A 146 5.05 -8.46 16.90
N LEU A 147 5.21 -7.25 17.43
CA LEU A 147 5.91 -6.13 16.77
C LEU A 147 7.35 -6.51 16.33
N GLN A 148 8.10 -7.18 17.20
CA GLN A 148 9.51 -7.51 16.96
C GLN A 148 9.73 -8.58 15.88
N THR A 149 8.72 -9.41 15.62
CA THR A 149 8.83 -10.51 14.65
C THR A 149 7.95 -10.33 13.43
N VAL A 150 7.29 -9.19 13.27
CA VAL A 150 6.30 -8.93 12.21
C VAL A 150 6.81 -9.28 10.80
N GLY A 151 8.09 -9.00 10.52
CA GLY A 151 8.74 -9.32 9.24
C GLY A 151 8.99 -10.81 8.96
N ASN A 152 8.78 -11.71 9.93
CA ASN A 152 9.08 -13.15 9.83
C ASN A 152 7.83 -14.01 9.53
N TRP A 153 6.65 -13.38 9.42
CA TRP A 153 5.38 -14.06 9.25
C TRP A 153 4.88 -13.95 7.82
N PHE A 154 4.45 -15.09 7.28
CA PHE A 154 3.93 -15.26 5.94
C PHE A 154 2.62 -16.02 5.99
N LYS A 155 1.89 -16.03 4.88
CA LYS A 155 0.68 -16.82 4.67
C LYS A 155 0.82 -17.61 3.39
N ILE A 156 0.12 -18.75 3.34
CA ILE A 156 -0.07 -19.51 2.11
C ILE A 156 -1.50 -19.27 1.66
N GLU A 157 -1.67 -18.83 0.42
CA GLU A 157 -2.96 -18.55 -0.20
C GLU A 157 -3.18 -19.47 -1.38
N LYS A 158 -4.44 -19.77 -1.71
CA LYS A 158 -4.74 -20.42 -2.99
C LYS A 158 -4.42 -19.46 -4.13
N ASP A 159 -3.79 -19.95 -5.20
CA ASP A 159 -3.47 -19.11 -6.35
C ASP A 159 -4.70 -18.82 -7.24
N GLY A 160 -5.72 -19.68 -7.17
CA GLY A 160 -6.96 -19.58 -7.95
C GLY A 160 -6.84 -20.09 -9.39
N VAL A 161 -5.70 -20.69 -9.76
CA VAL A 161 -5.43 -21.13 -11.14
C VAL A 161 -5.72 -22.63 -11.30
N SER A 162 -5.32 -23.44 -10.32
CA SER A 162 -5.43 -24.90 -10.39
C SER A 162 -5.72 -25.52 -9.02
N LYS A 163 -6.05 -26.81 -9.01
CA LYS A 163 -6.27 -27.54 -7.76
C LYS A 163 -4.92 -27.74 -7.07
N ASN A 164 -4.88 -27.49 -5.75
CA ASN A 164 -3.68 -27.63 -4.91
C ASN A 164 -2.48 -26.79 -5.36
N THR A 165 -2.73 -25.63 -5.98
CA THR A 165 -1.71 -24.64 -6.30
C THR A 165 -1.86 -23.42 -5.38
N TYR A 166 -0.72 -22.90 -4.94
CA TYR A 166 -0.66 -21.92 -3.86
C TYR A 166 0.38 -20.84 -4.15
N LYS A 167 0.21 -19.70 -3.48
CA LYS A 167 1.16 -18.59 -3.47
C LYS A 167 1.49 -18.21 -2.04
N PHE A 168 2.70 -17.70 -1.83
CA PHE A 168 3.09 -17.10 -0.56
C PHE A 168 2.67 -15.63 -0.54
N LEU A 169 2.28 -15.16 0.64
CA LEU A 169 1.90 -13.78 0.89
C LEU A 169 2.66 -13.32 2.13
N HIS A 170 3.34 -12.17 2.06
CA HIS A 170 3.77 -11.47 3.25
C HIS A 170 2.67 -10.47 3.61
N CYS A 171 1.85 -10.82 4.59
CA CYS A 171 0.75 -10.00 5.12
C CYS A 171 0.51 -10.38 6.59
N PRO A 172 1.45 -10.04 7.47
CA PRO A 172 1.50 -10.57 8.83
C PRO A 172 0.36 -10.02 9.69
N GLY A 173 -0.50 -10.90 10.20
CA GLY A 173 -1.62 -10.56 11.09
C GLY A 173 -1.26 -10.51 12.58
N VAL A 174 -0.01 -10.80 12.94
CA VAL A 174 0.46 -10.94 14.33
C VAL A 174 0.57 -9.63 15.12
N CYS A 175 0.36 -8.49 14.45
CA CYS A 175 0.36 -7.18 15.07
C CYS A 175 -0.80 -6.34 14.52
N ASN A 176 -1.86 -6.25 15.29
CA ASN A 176 -3.12 -5.58 14.94
C ASN A 176 -3.00 -4.05 14.81
N PHE A 177 -1.99 -3.42 15.42
CA PHE A 177 -1.71 -1.99 15.29
C PHE A 177 -0.59 -1.66 14.29
N CYS A 178 0.08 -2.66 13.74
CA CYS A 178 1.17 -2.45 12.79
C CYS A 178 0.63 -2.19 11.38
N LYS A 179 1.18 -1.17 10.71
CA LYS A 179 0.99 -1.01 9.26
C LYS A 179 2.01 -1.90 8.54
N VAL A 180 1.56 -3.07 8.13
CA VAL A 180 2.42 -4.11 7.55
C VAL A 180 2.35 -4.12 6.02
N ILE A 181 3.40 -4.60 5.38
CA ILE A 181 3.36 -4.90 3.95
C ILE A 181 2.45 -6.11 3.78
N CYS A 182 1.43 -5.97 2.93
CA CYS A 182 0.47 -7.04 2.59
C CYS A 182 0.53 -7.27 1.08
N LYS A 183 1.42 -8.16 0.64
CA LYS A 183 1.77 -8.38 -0.77
C LYS A 183 2.23 -9.80 -1.05
N GLU A 184 2.04 -10.24 -2.29
CA GLU A 184 2.42 -11.58 -2.75
C GLU A 184 3.94 -11.74 -2.75
N VAL A 185 4.42 -12.95 -2.57
CA VAL A 185 5.82 -13.31 -2.74
C VAL A 185 5.95 -13.97 -4.11
N GLY A 186 6.95 -13.57 -4.87
CA GLY A 186 7.30 -14.27 -6.10
C GLY A 186 8.71 -13.94 -6.56
N ILE A 187 9.02 -14.24 -7.83
CA ILE A 187 10.41 -14.30 -8.29
C ILE A 187 10.79 -13.00 -9.01
N PHE A 188 11.90 -12.38 -8.60
CA PHE A 188 12.60 -11.34 -9.37
C PHE A 188 13.66 -12.01 -10.25
N ILE A 189 13.82 -11.55 -11.49
CA ILE A 189 14.86 -12.04 -12.39
C ILE A 189 15.87 -10.90 -12.55
N GLY A 190 17.02 -11.03 -11.88
CA GLY A 190 18.12 -10.07 -11.98
C GLY A 190 18.82 -10.15 -13.33
N ALA A 191 19.46 -9.04 -13.75
CA ALA A 191 20.24 -8.99 -14.98
C ALA A 191 21.49 -9.89 -14.95
N ASP A 192 21.91 -10.30 -13.76
CA ASP A 192 22.99 -11.24 -13.44
C ASP A 192 22.55 -12.72 -13.50
N GLY A 193 21.27 -12.99 -13.80
CA GLY A 193 20.70 -14.33 -13.85
C GLY A 193 20.33 -14.91 -12.48
N VAL A 194 20.58 -14.21 -11.38
CA VAL A 194 20.12 -14.63 -10.04
C VAL A 194 18.61 -14.37 -9.94
N ARG A 195 17.87 -15.34 -9.39
CA ARG A 195 16.40 -15.30 -9.33
C ARG A 195 15.87 -15.19 -7.89
N PRO A 196 16.16 -14.11 -7.15
CA PRO A 196 15.75 -14.01 -5.76
C PRO A 196 14.24 -13.91 -5.62
N THR A 197 13.71 -14.53 -4.57
CA THR A 197 12.33 -14.32 -4.15
C THR A 197 12.22 -12.93 -3.54
N CYS A 198 11.22 -12.21 -4.01
CA CYS A 198 10.90 -10.86 -3.60
C CYS A 198 9.43 -10.82 -3.22
N VAL A 199 9.06 -9.87 -2.38
CA VAL A 199 7.66 -9.50 -2.29
C VAL A 199 7.28 -8.84 -3.61
N GLN A 200 6.53 -9.59 -4.40
CA GLN A 200 5.82 -9.09 -5.55
C GLN A 200 4.80 -8.07 -5.05
N PHE A 201 5.17 -6.80 -5.17
CA PHE A 201 4.20 -5.86 -5.70
C PHE A 201 3.74 -6.47 -7.01
N SER A 202 2.55 -7.08 -7.02
CA SER A 202 1.94 -7.56 -8.24
C SER A 202 2.11 -6.44 -9.25
N ALA A 203 2.90 -6.70 -10.28
CA ALA A 203 2.65 -6.08 -11.54
C ALA A 203 1.36 -6.77 -12.03
N VAL A 204 0.18 -6.43 -11.51
CA VAL A 204 -0.53 -5.32 -12.14
C VAL A 204 0.45 -4.27 -12.65
N SER A 205 1.03 -4.57 -13.82
CA SER A 205 1.32 -3.55 -14.81
C SER A 205 -0.01 -2.92 -15.26
N ALA A 206 -0.78 -2.39 -14.32
CA ALA A 206 -1.24 -1.05 -14.50
C ALA A 206 -0.08 -0.26 -13.93
N THR A 207 0.88 0.10 -14.78
CA THR A 207 1.64 1.31 -14.50
C THR A 207 0.59 2.34 -14.04
N SER A 208 0.61 2.74 -12.75
CA SER A 208 -0.53 3.43 -12.15
C SER A 208 -0.89 4.59 -13.07
N GLU A 209 -2.17 4.74 -13.41
CA GLU A 209 -2.55 5.56 -14.56
C GLU A 209 -1.87 6.93 -14.49
N ALA A 210 -1.35 7.40 -15.63
CA ALA A 210 -0.82 8.74 -15.70
C ALA A 210 -1.92 9.73 -15.29
N VAL A 211 -1.57 10.68 -14.42
CA VAL A 211 -2.46 11.80 -14.12
C VAL A 211 -2.67 12.57 -15.41
N ARG A 212 -3.92 12.82 -15.77
CA ARG A 212 -4.30 13.55 -16.98
C ARG A 212 -4.75 14.96 -16.66
N ASP A 213 -4.37 15.89 -17.52
CA ASP A 213 -4.86 17.27 -17.46
C ASP A 213 -6.30 17.39 -17.99
N ILE A 214 -6.86 18.60 -17.96
CA ILE A 214 -8.21 18.90 -18.46
C ILE A 214 -8.38 18.63 -19.97
N LYS A 215 -7.29 18.50 -20.74
CA LYS A 215 -7.32 18.11 -22.16
C LYS A 215 -7.12 16.59 -22.34
N GLY A 216 -7.04 15.83 -21.25
CA GLY A 216 -6.83 14.39 -21.26
C GLY A 216 -5.37 13.95 -21.49
N GLN A 217 -4.42 14.89 -21.54
CA GLN A 217 -3.01 14.60 -21.75
C GLN A 217 -2.31 14.24 -20.45
N ALA A 218 -1.40 13.27 -20.49
CA ALA A 218 -0.64 12.86 -19.32
C ALA A 218 0.28 13.99 -18.82
N LEU A 219 0.30 14.19 -17.49
CA LEU A 219 1.18 15.12 -16.82
C LEU A 219 2.64 14.66 -16.97
N ARG A 220 3.53 15.60 -17.31
CA ARG A 220 4.94 15.34 -17.62
C ARG A 220 5.87 15.97 -16.59
N LYS A 221 6.96 15.29 -16.28
CA LYS A 221 8.06 15.85 -15.47
C LYS A 221 8.56 17.15 -16.10
N GLY A 222 8.82 18.17 -15.27
CA GLY A 222 9.34 19.48 -15.72
C GLY A 222 8.34 20.38 -16.45
N THR A 223 7.11 19.92 -16.69
CA THR A 223 6.05 20.76 -17.27
C THR A 223 5.30 21.50 -16.17
N LYS A 224 4.98 22.78 -16.41
CA LYS A 224 4.23 23.64 -15.48
C LYS A 224 2.73 23.39 -15.61
N TYR A 225 2.04 23.30 -14.48
CA TYR A 225 0.59 23.12 -14.39
C TYR A 225 -0.01 24.05 -13.35
N TYR A 226 -1.25 24.46 -13.58
CA TYR A 226 -2.13 25.03 -12.56
C TYR A 226 -2.97 23.92 -11.94
N ILE A 227 -3.14 23.95 -10.62
CA ILE A 227 -4.08 23.11 -9.88
C ILE A 227 -5.35 23.93 -9.68
N LEU A 228 -6.46 23.50 -10.28
CA LEU A 228 -7.74 24.21 -10.29
C LEU A 228 -8.82 23.40 -9.55
N PRO A 229 -9.72 24.05 -8.80
CA PRO A 229 -10.84 23.38 -8.15
C PRO A 229 -11.83 22.83 -9.18
N VAL A 230 -12.38 21.65 -8.91
CA VAL A 230 -13.46 21.07 -9.74
C VAL A 230 -14.78 21.81 -9.52
N ALA A 231 -15.08 22.20 -8.29
CA ALA A 231 -16.28 22.93 -7.94
C ALA A 231 -16.16 24.42 -8.29
N ARG A 232 -17.03 24.89 -9.20
CA ARG A 232 -17.17 26.31 -9.57
C ARG A 232 -17.71 27.14 -8.40
N GLY A 233 -17.48 28.46 -8.42
CA GLY A 233 -17.95 29.41 -7.41
C GLY A 233 -17.27 29.31 -6.04
N ARG A 234 -16.30 28.40 -5.86
CA ARG A 234 -15.64 28.13 -4.57
C ARG A 234 -14.16 28.51 -4.57
N GLY A 235 -13.77 29.52 -5.34
CA GLY A 235 -12.39 30.02 -5.43
C GLY A 235 -11.67 29.61 -6.71
N GLY A 236 -10.47 30.14 -6.90
CA GLY A 236 -9.60 29.88 -8.05
C GLY A 236 -8.57 28.79 -7.77
N GLY A 237 -7.48 28.81 -8.53
CA GLY A 237 -6.35 27.89 -8.37
C GLY A 237 -5.46 28.21 -7.16
N LEU A 238 -4.40 27.42 -7.01
CA LEU A 238 -3.51 27.53 -5.85
C LEU A 238 -2.51 28.67 -5.98
N VAL A 239 -2.33 29.42 -4.90
CA VAL A 239 -1.37 30.53 -4.75
C VAL A 239 -0.61 30.39 -3.42
N LEU A 240 0.29 31.34 -3.17
CA LEU A 240 1.02 31.45 -1.91
C LEU A 240 0.34 32.49 -1.00
N GLY A 241 0.28 32.19 0.29
CA GLY A 241 -0.28 33.09 1.31
C GLY A 241 0.54 33.07 2.60
N LYS A 242 0.29 34.05 3.47
CA LYS A 242 0.92 34.09 4.80
C LYS A 242 0.42 32.93 5.67
N GLN A 243 1.21 32.59 6.69
CA GLN A 243 0.82 31.61 7.68
C GLN A 243 -0.43 32.06 8.45
N LEU A 244 -1.08 31.12 9.16
CA LEU A 244 -2.27 31.42 9.96
C LEU A 244 -1.99 32.46 11.06
N ASN A 245 -0.83 32.36 11.72
CA ASN A 245 -0.36 33.30 12.73
C ASN A 245 0.13 34.66 12.16
N GLY A 246 0.00 34.89 10.85
CA GLY A 246 0.43 36.13 10.18
C GLY A 246 1.91 36.16 9.76
N THR A 247 2.72 35.15 10.11
CA THR A 247 4.13 35.08 9.72
C THR A 247 4.29 35.07 8.20
N GLN A 248 5.24 35.86 7.70
CA GLN A 248 5.43 36.09 6.27
C GLN A 248 6.14 34.93 5.56
N CYS A 249 7.08 34.26 6.23
CA CYS A 249 7.88 33.17 5.67
C CYS A 249 8.08 32.04 6.70
N PRO A 250 8.08 30.76 6.29
CA PRO A 250 7.74 30.27 4.95
C PRO A 250 6.25 30.44 4.62
N LEU A 251 5.93 30.58 3.33
CA LEU A 251 4.57 30.79 2.87
C LEU A 251 3.75 29.50 2.95
N GLN A 252 2.45 29.63 3.18
CA GLN A 252 1.50 28.53 3.09
C GLN A 252 0.86 28.43 1.71
N VAL A 253 0.45 27.22 1.36
CA VAL A 253 -0.28 26.95 0.13
C VAL A 253 -1.75 27.28 0.35
N VAL A 254 -2.30 28.18 -0.45
CA VAL A 254 -3.68 28.65 -0.29
C VAL A 254 -4.43 28.63 -1.62
N GLN A 255 -5.75 28.58 -1.56
CA GLN A 255 -6.61 28.72 -2.73
C GLN A 255 -6.94 30.20 -2.97
N ALA A 256 -6.80 30.66 -4.22
CA ALA A 256 -7.17 32.02 -4.59
C ALA A 256 -8.66 32.29 -4.32
N LYS A 257 -9.00 33.48 -3.81
CA LYS A 257 -10.40 33.86 -3.53
C LYS A 257 -11.23 34.01 -4.81
N ARG A 258 -10.64 34.56 -5.88
CA ARG A 258 -11.33 34.81 -7.16
C ARG A 258 -11.24 33.58 -8.05
N GLU A 259 -12.39 33.07 -8.51
CA GLU A 259 -12.48 31.91 -9.40
C GLU A 259 -11.74 32.09 -10.73
N ILE A 260 -11.72 33.32 -11.26
CA ILE A 260 -10.99 33.65 -12.49
C ILE A 260 -9.46 33.52 -12.35
N SER A 261 -8.93 33.49 -11.12
CA SER A 261 -7.49 33.32 -10.91
C SER A 261 -7.10 31.86 -11.08
N LYS A 262 -6.22 31.58 -12.05
CA LYS A 262 -5.64 30.24 -12.24
C LYS A 262 -4.64 29.87 -11.14
N GLY A 263 -4.22 30.84 -10.34
CA GLY A 263 -3.16 30.68 -9.34
C GLY A 263 -1.76 30.71 -9.96
N PHE A 264 -0.79 30.15 -9.24
CA PHE A 264 0.60 30.06 -9.68
C PHE A 264 0.90 28.69 -10.30
N PRO A 265 1.73 28.66 -11.36
CA PRO A 265 2.14 27.40 -11.97
C PRO A 265 3.07 26.63 -11.03
N LEU A 266 2.98 25.31 -11.06
CA LEU A 266 3.83 24.40 -10.30
C LEU A 266 4.27 23.20 -11.14
N THR A 267 5.31 22.52 -10.67
CA THR A 267 5.84 21.30 -11.27
C THR A 267 5.77 20.15 -10.28
N PHE A 268 5.73 18.94 -10.83
CA PHE A 268 5.74 17.70 -10.08
C PHE A 268 7.03 16.92 -10.37
N THR A 269 7.63 16.37 -9.32
CA THR A 269 8.80 15.49 -9.43
C THR A 269 8.48 14.19 -8.73
N SER A 270 8.41 13.09 -9.49
CA SER A 270 8.18 11.76 -8.91
C SER A 270 9.36 11.32 -8.05
N VAL A 271 9.07 10.49 -7.04
CA VAL A 271 10.07 9.73 -6.28
C VAL A 271 10.98 8.89 -7.18
N ASN A 272 10.46 8.38 -8.31
CA ASN A 272 11.27 7.73 -9.32
C ASN A 272 11.87 8.81 -10.26
N PRO A 273 13.18 9.08 -10.20
CA PRO A 273 13.80 10.13 -11.00
C PRO A 273 13.73 9.88 -12.51
N LYS A 274 13.61 8.61 -12.93
CA LYS A 274 13.51 8.18 -14.34
C LYS A 274 12.09 8.30 -14.90
N ALA A 275 11.08 8.57 -14.07
CA ALA A 275 9.70 8.67 -14.53
C ALA A 275 9.49 9.91 -15.43
N LYS A 276 9.03 9.67 -16.66
CA LYS A 276 8.67 10.74 -17.62
C LYS A 276 7.30 11.36 -17.34
N PHE A 277 6.37 10.55 -16.82
CA PHE A 277 4.99 10.93 -16.54
C PHE A 277 4.71 10.90 -15.04
N ILE A 278 3.81 11.78 -14.61
CA ILE A 278 3.28 11.80 -13.25
C ILE A 278 2.13 10.81 -13.18
N ARG A 279 2.14 9.95 -12.16
CA ARG A 279 1.20 8.84 -12.03
C ARG A 279 0.43 8.92 -10.72
N VAL A 280 -0.78 8.38 -10.73
CA VAL A 280 -1.59 8.31 -9.51
C VAL A 280 -0.92 7.42 -8.45
N SER A 281 -1.21 7.69 -7.19
CA SER A 281 -0.75 6.93 -6.02
C SER A 281 0.77 6.80 -5.89
N THR A 282 1.53 7.67 -6.55
CA THR A 282 3.00 7.69 -6.53
C THR A 282 3.48 8.89 -5.73
N ASP A 283 4.43 8.67 -4.82
CA ASP A 283 5.06 9.75 -4.06
C ASP A 283 5.72 10.77 -5.00
N LEU A 284 5.43 12.05 -4.76
CA LEU A 284 5.98 13.15 -5.53
C LEU A 284 6.23 14.38 -4.65
N ASN A 285 7.20 15.20 -5.07
CA ASN A 285 7.33 16.56 -4.58
C ASN A 285 6.54 17.49 -5.50
N VAL A 286 5.93 18.52 -4.90
CA VAL A 286 5.23 19.60 -5.59
C VAL A 286 6.03 20.89 -5.38
N LYS A 287 6.32 21.64 -6.44
CA LYS A 287 7.11 22.88 -6.34
C LYS A 287 6.46 24.02 -7.13
N PHE A 288 6.17 25.14 -6.48
CA PHE A 288 5.75 26.34 -7.21
C PHE A 288 6.89 26.86 -8.10
N SER A 289 6.54 27.27 -9.32
CA SER A 289 7.45 27.89 -10.30
C SER A 289 7.41 29.43 -10.25
N ALA A 290 6.83 30.00 -9.20
CA ALA A 290 6.76 31.44 -8.98
C ALA A 290 7.93 31.92 -8.13
N SER A 291 8.34 33.17 -8.33
CA SER A 291 9.27 33.86 -7.44
C SER A 291 8.56 34.28 -6.16
N SER A 292 9.29 34.27 -5.04
CA SER A 292 8.80 34.67 -3.73
C SER A 292 9.78 35.64 -3.08
N ILE A 293 9.28 36.48 -2.17
CA ILE A 293 10.11 37.31 -1.30
C ILE A 293 10.83 36.50 -0.21
N CYS A 294 10.40 35.27 0.02
CA CYS A 294 10.99 34.36 0.99
C CYS A 294 12.20 33.64 0.36
N ILE A 295 13.32 33.56 1.09
CA ILE A 295 14.54 32.85 0.66
C ILE A 295 14.34 31.32 0.65
N GLN A 296 13.34 30.85 1.39
CA GLN A 296 12.95 29.45 1.51
C GLN A 296 12.59 28.79 0.17
N SER A 297 12.73 27.47 0.12
CA SER A 297 12.36 26.66 -1.04
C SER A 297 10.87 26.76 -1.35
N MET A 298 10.48 26.73 -2.63
CA MET A 298 9.08 26.68 -3.07
C MET A 298 8.49 25.25 -3.14
N VAL A 299 9.24 24.26 -2.65
CA VAL A 299 8.76 22.87 -2.55
C VAL A 299 7.80 22.75 -1.38
N TRP A 300 6.71 22.02 -1.58
CA TRP A 300 5.71 21.79 -0.55
C TRP A 300 6.26 20.87 0.54
N ARG A 301 5.87 21.17 1.78
CA ARG A 301 6.03 20.30 2.94
C ARG A 301 4.80 20.37 3.83
N LEU A 302 4.64 19.35 4.66
CA LEU A 302 3.76 19.43 5.81
C LEU A 302 4.42 20.36 6.85
N ALA A 303 3.69 21.39 7.26
CA ALA A 303 4.08 22.27 8.34
C ALA A 303 3.92 21.56 9.69
N ASP A 304 4.46 22.18 10.74
CA ASP A 304 4.26 21.70 12.11
C ASP A 304 2.78 21.80 12.49
N PHE A 305 2.35 20.95 13.42
CA PHE A 305 0.95 20.91 13.84
C PHE A 305 0.55 22.22 14.49
N ASP A 306 -0.53 22.83 14.00
CA ASP A 306 -1.10 24.02 14.60
C ASP A 306 -2.14 23.61 15.64
N GLU A 307 -1.76 23.66 16.90
CA GLU A 307 -2.61 23.27 18.04
C GLU A 307 -3.85 24.15 18.17
N SER A 308 -3.75 25.44 17.82
CA SER A 308 -4.83 26.42 17.99
C SER A 308 -6.09 26.08 17.18
N VAL A 309 -5.90 25.40 16.05
CA VAL A 309 -6.98 24.98 15.15
C VAL A 309 -6.98 23.46 14.90
N SER A 310 -6.07 22.74 15.54
CA SER A 310 -5.87 21.29 15.40
C SER A 310 -5.73 20.83 13.93
N LYS A 311 -4.89 21.53 13.15
CA LYS A 311 -4.68 21.22 11.73
C LYS A 311 -3.20 21.13 11.36
N TRP A 312 -2.91 20.27 10.39
CA TRP A 312 -1.63 20.20 9.70
C TRP A 312 -1.75 20.97 8.39
N PHE A 313 -1.05 22.09 8.26
CA PHE A 313 -1.07 22.89 7.04
C PHE A 313 -0.03 22.44 6.02
N ILE A 314 -0.28 22.76 4.75
CA ILE A 314 0.75 22.63 3.71
C ILE A 314 1.46 23.97 3.55
N ALA A 315 2.77 23.95 3.75
CA ALA A 315 3.65 25.10 3.59
C ALA A 315 4.68 24.86 2.49
N THR A 316 5.41 25.91 2.14
CA THR A 316 6.65 25.81 1.38
C THR A 316 7.82 25.50 2.32
N ASP A 317 9.05 25.58 1.81
CA ASP A 317 10.31 25.25 2.49
C ASP A 317 10.63 23.76 2.59
N GLY A 318 10.03 22.95 1.71
CA GLY A 318 10.39 21.55 1.57
C GLY A 318 11.73 21.35 0.85
N VAL A 319 12.28 20.15 1.00
CA VAL A 319 13.44 19.67 0.27
C VAL A 319 12.97 18.73 -0.84
N SER A 320 13.40 18.98 -2.08
CA SER A 320 13.09 18.10 -3.21
C SER A 320 14.04 16.89 -3.23
N GLY A 321 13.49 15.70 -3.54
CA GLY A 321 14.26 14.46 -3.62
C GLY A 321 14.67 13.92 -2.24
N LYS A 322 15.74 13.12 -2.23
CA LYS A 322 16.27 12.45 -1.03
C LYS A 322 15.18 11.66 -0.27
N PRO A 323 14.50 10.69 -0.90
CA PRO A 323 13.44 9.91 -0.25
C PRO A 323 13.99 9.20 0.97
N GLY A 324 13.33 9.37 2.11
CA GLY A 324 13.76 8.78 3.37
C GLY A 324 13.16 9.49 4.59
N PRO A 325 13.59 9.13 5.81
CA PRO A 325 13.02 9.63 7.06
C PRO A 325 13.00 11.17 7.16
N GLN A 326 14.10 11.80 6.73
CA GLN A 326 14.33 13.24 6.84
C GLN A 326 13.47 14.10 5.90
N THR A 327 12.86 13.49 4.87
CA THR A 327 12.05 14.23 3.88
C THR A 327 10.61 13.75 3.84
N THR A 328 10.19 12.88 4.75
CA THR A 328 8.83 12.30 4.80
C THR A 328 7.72 13.34 4.66
N GLY A 329 7.85 14.49 5.33
CA GLY A 329 6.91 15.61 5.25
C GLY A 329 6.80 16.30 3.88
N ASN A 330 7.70 16.02 2.93
CA ASN A 330 7.77 16.71 1.63
C ASN A 330 7.11 15.93 0.48
N TRP A 331 6.56 14.74 0.77
CA TRP A 331 5.99 13.85 -0.23
C TRP A 331 4.46 13.83 -0.20
N PHE A 332 3.88 13.97 -1.37
CA PHE A 332 2.45 13.97 -1.60
C PHE A 332 2.10 12.96 -2.69
N LYS A 333 0.82 12.60 -2.80
CA LYS A 333 0.26 11.75 -3.84
C LYS A 333 -0.92 12.45 -4.49
N ILE A 334 -1.11 12.14 -5.76
CA ILE A 334 -2.32 12.49 -6.51
C ILE A 334 -3.14 11.21 -6.62
N GLU A 335 -4.36 11.23 -6.12
CA GLU A 335 -5.30 10.10 -6.19
C GLU A 335 -6.48 10.47 -7.08
N LYS A 336 -7.13 9.48 -7.69
CA LYS A 336 -8.40 9.73 -8.38
C LYS A 336 -9.46 10.13 -7.36
N ASP A 337 -10.33 11.07 -7.73
CA ASP A 337 -11.50 11.42 -6.92
C ASP A 337 -12.58 10.31 -6.93
N GLY A 338 -12.57 9.46 -7.97
CA GLY A 338 -13.48 8.32 -8.09
C GLY A 338 -14.88 8.67 -8.63
N VAL A 339 -15.22 9.95 -8.73
CA VAL A 339 -16.54 10.41 -9.19
C VAL A 339 -16.51 10.91 -10.63
N ILE A 340 -15.56 11.77 -10.99
CA ILE A 340 -15.51 12.43 -12.30
C ILE A 340 -14.20 12.09 -13.02
N LYS A 341 -14.27 11.80 -14.32
CA LYS A 341 -13.09 11.52 -15.16
C LYS A 341 -12.12 12.71 -15.14
N ASN A 342 -10.81 12.42 -15.08
CA ASN A 342 -9.74 13.42 -15.01
C ASN A 342 -9.85 14.40 -13.82
N THR A 343 -10.48 13.98 -12.73
CA THR A 343 -10.48 14.71 -11.46
C THR A 343 -9.78 13.91 -10.38
N TYR A 344 -9.13 14.63 -9.48
CA TYR A 344 -8.19 14.08 -8.53
C TYR A 344 -8.35 14.73 -7.16
N LYS A 345 -7.75 14.11 -6.16
CA LYS A 345 -7.54 14.66 -4.83
C LYS A 345 -6.06 14.57 -4.47
N LEU A 346 -5.60 15.48 -3.63
CA LEU A 346 -4.23 15.48 -3.11
C LEU A 346 -4.22 14.76 -1.76
N VAL A 347 -3.19 13.96 -1.52
CA VAL A 347 -3.04 13.16 -0.30
C VAL A 347 -1.62 13.32 0.23
N HIS A 348 -1.48 13.49 1.54
CA HIS A 348 -0.20 13.30 2.21
C HIS A 348 -0.24 11.94 2.89
N CYS A 349 0.46 10.97 2.29
CA CYS A 349 0.63 9.62 2.83
C CYS A 349 1.94 9.05 2.28
N PRO A 350 3.09 9.56 2.78
CA PRO A 350 4.39 9.30 2.19
C PRO A 350 4.76 7.81 2.30
N GLY A 351 5.16 7.21 1.18
CA GLY A 351 5.66 5.82 1.11
C GLY A 351 7.18 5.72 1.13
N VAL A 352 7.89 6.83 1.33
CA VAL A 352 9.36 6.91 1.21
C VAL A 352 10.13 6.43 2.44
N CYS A 353 9.45 6.13 3.54
CA CYS A 353 10.04 5.58 4.76
C CYS A 353 9.09 4.57 5.39
N ASN A 354 9.48 3.30 5.39
CA ASN A 354 8.59 2.20 5.76
C ASN A 354 8.52 1.94 7.27
N PHE A 355 9.52 2.40 8.04
CA PHE A 355 9.54 2.32 9.50
C PHE A 355 9.08 3.63 10.18
N CYS A 356 8.88 4.69 9.40
CA CYS A 356 8.42 5.97 9.94
C CYS A 356 6.92 5.92 10.26
N LYS A 357 6.54 6.43 11.44
CA LYS A 357 5.14 6.75 11.72
C LYS A 357 4.78 8.01 10.94
N VAL A 358 4.11 7.83 9.80
CA VAL A 358 3.74 8.93 8.90
C VAL A 358 2.25 9.24 8.98
N ILE A 359 1.90 10.49 8.74
CA ILE A 359 0.51 10.92 8.64
C ILE A 359 -0.02 10.53 7.25
N CYS A 360 -1.17 9.88 7.21
CA CYS A 360 -1.86 9.48 5.98
C CYS A 360 -3.26 10.09 5.95
N LYS A 361 -3.40 11.27 5.34
CA LYS A 361 -4.65 12.02 5.26
C LYS A 361 -4.81 12.72 3.92
N GLU A 362 -6.06 12.93 3.53
CA GLU A 362 -6.41 13.72 2.35
C GLU A 362 -6.18 15.22 2.62
N VAL A 363 -5.98 15.98 1.54
CA VAL A 363 -5.79 17.44 1.60
C VAL A 363 -7.10 18.13 1.23
N GLY A 364 -7.48 19.11 2.03
CA GLY A 364 -8.67 19.92 1.87
C GLY A 364 -8.40 21.40 2.02
N ILE A 365 -9.48 22.18 2.09
CA ILE A 365 -9.42 23.62 2.31
C ILE A 365 -9.91 23.93 3.72
N TYR A 366 -9.04 24.55 4.51
CA TYR A 366 -9.39 25.17 5.78
C TYR A 366 -9.62 26.67 5.58
N ILE A 367 -10.67 27.22 6.19
CA ILE A 367 -10.98 28.65 6.15
C ILE A 367 -10.97 29.16 7.59
N GLY A 368 -9.93 29.91 7.94
CA GLY A 368 -9.82 30.55 9.26
C GLY A 368 -10.61 31.86 9.34
N ALA A 369 -10.52 32.52 10.50
CA ALA A 369 -11.16 33.82 10.74
C ALA A 369 -10.74 34.92 9.74
N ASP A 370 -9.51 34.85 9.24
CA ASP A 370 -8.98 35.75 8.21
C ASP A 370 -9.55 35.51 6.79
N ARG A 371 -10.44 34.52 6.65
CA ARG A 371 -11.06 34.09 5.39
C ARG A 371 -10.05 33.67 4.32
N VAL A 372 -8.82 33.31 4.70
CA VAL A 372 -7.83 32.76 3.79
C VAL A 372 -8.02 31.24 3.72
N ARG A 373 -8.08 30.73 2.49
CA ARG A 373 -8.40 29.34 2.17
C ARG A 373 -7.13 28.49 2.13
N ARG A 374 -6.65 28.04 3.27
CA ARG A 374 -5.38 27.30 3.39
C ARG A 374 -5.55 25.84 3.05
N LEU A 375 -4.54 25.23 2.44
CA LEU A 375 -4.50 23.78 2.27
C LEU A 375 -4.08 23.14 3.60
N ALA A 376 -4.86 22.16 4.04
CA ALA A 376 -4.62 21.43 5.28
C ALA A 376 -5.00 19.96 5.14
N LEU A 377 -4.43 19.11 5.99
CA LEU A 377 -4.90 17.73 6.14
C LEU A 377 -6.28 17.73 6.80
N ILE A 378 -7.20 16.99 6.20
CA ILE A 378 -8.58 16.90 6.67
C ILE A 378 -8.76 15.78 7.67
N ASN A 379 -9.78 15.90 8.51
CA ASN A 379 -10.20 14.82 9.41
C ASN A 379 -11.20 13.90 8.73
N ASP A 380 -11.46 12.74 9.33
CA ASP A 380 -12.40 11.77 8.79
C ASP A 380 -13.81 12.39 8.68
N GLY A 381 -14.45 12.21 7.51
CA GLY A 381 -15.76 12.79 7.21
C GLY A 381 -15.73 14.19 6.60
N GLU A 382 -14.60 14.90 6.63
CA GLU A 382 -14.43 16.15 5.86
C GLU A 382 -14.25 15.86 4.36
N ARG A 383 -14.58 16.83 3.50
CA ARG A 383 -14.51 16.66 2.04
C ARG A 383 -13.13 17.05 1.50
N PRO A 384 -12.49 16.22 0.66
CA PRO A 384 -11.22 16.58 0.03
C PRO A 384 -11.37 17.75 -0.93
N PHE A 385 -10.26 18.47 -1.12
CA PHE A 385 -10.16 19.46 -2.18
C PHE A 385 -9.99 18.76 -3.52
N ARG A 386 -11.10 18.65 -4.26
CA ARG A 386 -11.13 18.03 -5.59
C ARG A 386 -10.55 18.98 -6.63
N VAL A 387 -9.57 18.47 -7.38
CA VAL A 387 -8.77 19.26 -8.31
C VAL A 387 -8.71 18.65 -9.70
N MET A 388 -8.45 19.51 -10.66
CA MET A 388 -8.05 19.16 -12.02
C MET A 388 -6.79 19.95 -12.39
N PHE A 389 -6.02 19.42 -13.32
CA PHE A 389 -4.75 20.01 -13.73
C PHE A 389 -4.90 20.69 -15.08
N LYS A 390 -4.45 21.93 -15.20
CA LYS A 390 -4.39 22.67 -16.46
C LYS A 390 -2.94 22.96 -16.79
N LYS A 391 -2.45 22.51 -17.94
CA LYS A 391 -1.11 22.88 -18.43
C LYS A 391 -0.99 24.42 -18.48
N ALA A 392 0.09 24.94 -17.91
CA ALA A 392 0.29 26.38 -17.74
C ALA A 392 0.57 27.11 -19.06
#